data_AF-A0A2A6BES9-F1
#
_entry.id   AF-A0A2A6BES9-F1
#
_cell.length_a   1.000
_cell.length_b   1.000
_cell.length_c   1.000
_cell.angle_alpha   90.00
_cell.angle_beta   90.00
_cell.angle_gamma   90.00
#
_symmetry.space_group_name_H-M   'P 1'
#
loop_
_entity.id
_entity.type
_entity.pdbx_description
1 polymer ?
#
loop_
_entity_poly.entity_id
_entity_poly.type
_entity_poly.pdbx_seq_one_letter_code
_entity_poly.pdbx_strand_id
1 'polypeptide(L)'
;MTRGGGGWTLISNAFTVLDFNETAEKTLEEYAVGFGSAEEADLWFGLDLISLYSNYQMMSLRLNLYRCAHNGVEAKWTDCTYKQFAVSGKTDEYRVTIPEVCRGTEIDYYDGWARWDLSKTGPKFLAVDNDNSTSHCSSTFRNTGWWYDT
;
A
#
# COMPACT_ATOMS: atom_id res chain seq x y z
N MET A 1 -12.49 15.77 -5.54
CA MET A 1 -11.48 15.50 -4.51
C MET A 1 -10.59 16.72 -4.33
N THR A 2 -10.63 17.41 -3.17
CA THR A 2 -9.55 18.30 -2.70
C THR A 2 -9.83 18.69 -1.24
N ARG A 3 -8.99 18.22 -0.30
CA ARG A 3 -8.84 18.82 1.05
C ARG A 3 -7.40 18.72 1.59
N GLY A 4 -6.39 18.82 0.71
CA GLY A 4 -4.97 18.64 1.11
C GLY A 4 -3.93 19.47 0.34
N GLY A 5 -4.31 20.59 -0.30
CA GLY A 5 -3.33 21.53 -0.85
C GLY A 5 -2.64 21.16 -2.18
N GLY A 6 -3.10 20.14 -2.90
CA GLY A 6 -2.50 19.71 -4.18
C GLY A 6 -1.16 18.99 -4.01
N GLY A 7 -0.66 18.33 -5.07
CA GLY A 7 0.67 17.70 -5.08
C GLY A 7 0.75 16.23 -4.66
N TRP A 8 -0.39 15.54 -4.50
CA TRP A 8 -0.40 14.09 -4.24
C TRP A 8 -0.68 13.32 -5.51
N THR A 9 0.12 12.27 -5.76
CA THR A 9 -0.15 11.26 -6.78
C THR A 9 -0.87 10.09 -6.12
N LEU A 10 -2.00 9.67 -6.69
CA LEU A 10 -2.71 8.48 -6.23
C LEU A 10 -1.93 7.24 -6.67
N ILE A 11 -1.43 6.43 -5.73
CA ILE A 11 -0.64 5.23 -6.05
C ILE A 11 -1.43 3.94 -5.92
N SER A 12 -2.48 3.95 -5.08
CA SER A 12 -3.35 2.81 -4.89
C SER A 12 -4.68 3.29 -4.34
N ASN A 13 -5.76 2.68 -4.82
CA ASN A 13 -7.09 2.87 -4.28
C ASN A 13 -7.97 1.68 -4.67
N ALA A 14 -8.98 1.40 -3.85
CA ALA A 14 -9.99 0.37 -4.10
C ALA A 14 -11.35 0.87 -3.59
N PHE A 15 -12.08 1.59 -4.43
CA PHE A 15 -13.40 2.14 -4.08
C PHE A 15 -14.54 1.18 -4.45
N THR A 16 -14.33 0.32 -5.45
CA THR A 16 -15.35 -0.59 -5.91
C THR A 16 -15.41 -1.83 -5.01
N VAL A 17 -16.14 -1.71 -3.90
CA VAL A 17 -16.45 -2.80 -2.95
C VAL A 17 -17.24 -3.96 -3.62
N LEU A 18 -17.53 -3.87 -4.92
CA LEU A 18 -18.33 -4.86 -5.65
C LEU A 18 -17.48 -5.94 -6.33
N ASP A 19 -16.23 -5.66 -6.71
CA ASP A 19 -15.32 -6.66 -7.29
C ASP A 19 -13.96 -6.59 -6.59
N PHE A 20 -13.85 -7.31 -5.46
CA PHE A 20 -12.59 -7.58 -4.73
C PHE A 20 -11.43 -8.14 -5.60
N ASN A 21 -11.68 -8.38 -6.88
CA ASN A 21 -10.79 -9.03 -7.82
C ASN A 21 -9.78 -8.10 -8.49
N GLU A 22 -9.93 -6.77 -8.36
CA GLU A 22 -9.03 -5.86 -9.09
C GLU A 22 -7.63 -5.80 -8.49
N THR A 23 -7.50 -5.89 -7.16
CA THR A 23 -6.20 -5.95 -6.47
C THR A 23 -5.78 -7.36 -6.08
N ALA A 24 -6.67 -8.35 -6.15
CA ALA A 24 -6.35 -9.75 -5.85
C ALA A 24 -5.95 -10.52 -7.13
N GLU A 25 -5.38 -11.71 -6.95
CA GLU A 25 -5.04 -12.66 -8.02
C GLU A 25 -4.06 -12.10 -9.07
N LYS A 26 -3.26 -11.10 -8.68
CA LYS A 26 -2.22 -10.51 -9.53
C LYS A 26 -0.86 -11.10 -9.23
N THR A 27 -0.12 -11.40 -10.28
CA THR A 27 1.29 -11.80 -10.24
C THR A 27 2.19 -10.63 -9.85
N LEU A 28 3.42 -10.91 -9.42
CA LEU A 28 4.42 -9.87 -9.14
C LEU A 28 4.67 -8.98 -10.36
N GLU A 29 4.66 -9.53 -11.58
CA GLU A 29 4.86 -8.76 -12.80
C GLU A 29 3.70 -7.80 -13.08
N GLU A 30 2.45 -8.20 -12.82
CA GLU A 30 1.30 -7.30 -12.89
C GLU A 30 1.37 -6.20 -11.83
N TYR A 31 1.79 -6.54 -10.61
CA TYR A 31 2.08 -5.54 -9.57
C TYR A 31 3.24 -4.61 -9.94
N ALA A 32 4.22 -5.07 -10.73
CA ALA A 32 5.32 -4.25 -11.20
C ALA A 32 4.84 -3.21 -12.23
N VAL A 33 4.07 -3.66 -13.22
CA VAL A 33 3.55 -2.81 -14.32
C VAL A 33 2.43 -1.88 -13.84
N GLY A 34 1.57 -2.34 -12.93
CA GLY A 34 0.36 -1.62 -12.54
C GLY A 34 -0.90 -2.15 -13.26
N PHE A 35 -2.05 -1.86 -12.68
CA PHE A 35 -3.36 -2.29 -13.19
C PHE A 35 -4.48 -1.38 -12.66
N GLY A 36 -5.69 -1.54 -13.21
CA GLY A 36 -6.86 -0.71 -12.90
C GLY A 36 -6.95 0.56 -13.76
N SER A 37 -7.77 1.51 -13.34
CA SER A 37 -8.13 2.72 -14.08
C SER A 37 -7.93 3.99 -13.25
N ALA A 38 -7.08 4.88 -13.76
CA ALA A 38 -6.91 6.23 -13.19
C ALA A 38 -8.15 7.12 -13.36
N GLU A 39 -8.96 6.88 -14.39
CA GLU A 39 -10.22 7.61 -14.61
C GLU A 39 -11.25 7.26 -13.53
N GLU A 40 -11.28 6.00 -13.11
CA GLU A 40 -12.18 5.49 -12.07
C GLU A 40 -11.61 5.68 -10.66
N ALA A 41 -10.33 6.10 -10.57
CA ALA A 41 -9.56 6.16 -9.34
C ALA A 41 -9.57 4.82 -8.58
N ASP A 42 -9.54 3.70 -9.30
CA ASP A 42 -9.44 2.33 -8.77
C ASP A 42 -8.26 1.67 -9.47
N LEU A 43 -7.10 1.64 -8.82
CA LEU A 43 -5.85 1.28 -9.48
C LEU A 43 -4.75 0.86 -8.51
N TRP A 44 -3.78 0.16 -9.07
CA TRP A 44 -2.43 0.02 -8.54
C TRP A 44 -1.45 0.65 -9.53
N PHE A 45 -0.67 1.62 -9.08
CA PHE A 45 0.15 2.46 -9.96
C PHE A 45 1.35 1.73 -10.57
N GLY A 46 1.72 0.57 -10.03
CA GLY A 46 2.86 -0.24 -10.49
C GLY A 46 4.12 0.03 -9.66
N LEU A 47 4.75 -1.05 -9.18
CA LEU A 47 5.97 -0.96 -8.35
C LEU A 47 7.13 -0.30 -9.08
N ASP A 48 7.23 -0.45 -10.41
CA ASP A 48 8.29 0.19 -11.20
C ASP A 48 8.18 1.72 -11.13
N LEU A 49 6.97 2.24 -11.30
CA LEU A 49 6.72 3.69 -11.18
C LEU A 49 6.86 4.15 -9.74
N ILE A 50 6.29 3.41 -8.78
CA ILE A 50 6.42 3.75 -7.34
C ILE A 50 7.89 3.82 -6.94
N SER A 51 8.72 2.87 -7.38
CA SER A 51 10.16 2.88 -7.13
C SER A 51 10.83 4.10 -7.77
N LEU A 52 10.56 4.37 -9.05
CA LEU A 52 11.14 5.52 -9.75
C LEU A 52 10.82 6.85 -9.05
N TYR A 53 9.55 7.11 -8.73
CA TYR A 53 9.13 8.37 -8.14
C TYR A 53 9.59 8.54 -6.70
N SER A 54 9.53 7.48 -5.89
CA SER A 54 9.89 7.55 -4.47
C SER A 54 11.39 7.65 -4.22
N ASN A 55 12.23 7.32 -5.21
CA ASN A 55 13.68 7.51 -5.15
C ASN A 55 14.18 8.77 -5.87
N TYR A 56 13.35 9.44 -6.68
CA TYR A 56 13.72 10.69 -7.35
C TYR A 56 13.94 11.85 -6.35
N GLN A 57 13.09 11.92 -5.33
CA GLN A 57 13.21 12.83 -4.20
C GLN A 57 12.55 12.21 -2.97
N MET A 58 12.82 12.74 -1.78
CA MET A 58 12.11 12.29 -0.58
C MET A 58 10.60 12.55 -0.73
N MET A 59 9.83 11.46 -0.78
CA MET A 59 8.37 11.49 -0.89
C MET A 59 7.71 11.10 0.44
N SER A 60 6.57 11.71 0.73
CA SER A 60 5.67 11.26 1.81
C SER A 60 4.60 10.33 1.24
N LEU A 61 4.12 9.40 2.06
CA LEU A 61 2.97 8.55 1.75
C LEU A 61 1.82 8.92 2.69
N ARG A 62 0.65 9.22 2.13
CA ARG A 62 -0.57 9.46 2.90
C ARG A 62 -1.60 8.40 2.60
N LEU A 63 -2.07 7.73 3.64
CA LEU A 63 -3.21 6.84 3.62
C LEU A 63 -4.46 7.64 3.99
N ASN A 64 -5.53 7.45 3.23
CA ASN A 64 -6.86 7.93 3.60
C ASN A 64 -7.76 6.70 3.67
N LEU A 65 -8.40 6.50 4.82
CA LEU A 65 -9.12 5.27 5.15
C LEU A 65 -10.57 5.64 5.46
N TYR A 66 -11.49 4.87 4.89
CA TYR A 66 -12.89 4.91 5.27
C TYR A 66 -13.20 3.68 6.13
N ARG A 67 -13.43 3.89 7.41
CA ARG A 67 -13.86 2.82 8.32
C ARG A 67 -15.38 2.72 8.28
N CYS A 68 -15.87 1.58 7.81
CA CYS A 68 -17.30 1.27 7.84
C CYS A 68 -17.81 1.17 9.30
N ALA A 69 -19.09 1.50 9.49
CA ALA A 69 -19.74 1.33 10.78
C ALA A 69 -19.77 -0.15 11.18
N HIS A 70 -19.46 -0.46 12.43
CA HIS A 70 -19.49 -1.83 12.96
C HIS A 70 -19.69 -1.82 14.47
N ASN A 71 -20.43 -2.78 15.03
CA ASN A 71 -20.60 -2.99 16.48
C ASN A 71 -20.93 -1.71 17.29
N GLY A 72 -21.77 -0.83 16.75
CA GLY A 72 -22.15 0.43 17.42
C GLY A 72 -21.12 1.57 17.31
N VAL A 73 -20.03 1.36 16.57
CA VAL A 73 -19.07 2.39 16.18
C VAL A 73 -19.53 3.01 14.85
N GLU A 74 -19.66 4.34 14.82
CA GLU A 74 -20.02 5.08 13.60
C GLU A 74 -18.92 4.99 12.55
N ALA A 75 -19.34 5.04 11.28
CA ALA A 75 -18.40 5.13 10.17
C ALA A 75 -17.61 6.45 10.25
N LYS A 76 -16.33 6.41 9.92
CA LYS A 76 -15.47 7.60 9.97
C LYS A 76 -14.40 7.57 8.89
N TRP A 77 -14.04 8.76 8.44
CA TRP A 77 -12.84 8.98 7.65
C TRP A 77 -11.65 9.21 8.58
N THR A 78 -10.55 8.55 8.30
CA THR A 78 -9.27 8.75 8.99
C THR A 78 -8.14 8.86 7.97
N ASP A 79 -7.00 9.35 8.44
CA ASP A 79 -5.80 9.50 7.63
C ASP A 79 -4.55 9.18 8.45
N CYS A 80 -3.50 8.74 7.75
CA CYS A 80 -2.17 8.60 8.34
C CYS A 80 -1.11 8.96 7.29
N THR A 81 -0.18 9.84 7.65
CA THR A 81 0.91 10.27 6.76
C THR A 81 2.26 9.81 7.28
N TYR A 82 2.95 8.97 6.50
CA TYR A 82 4.37 8.69 6.65
C TYR A 82 5.16 9.83 5.99
N LYS A 83 6.06 10.47 6.74
CA LYS A 83 6.87 11.58 6.22
C LYS A 83 7.82 11.15 5.11
N GLN A 84 8.30 9.91 5.18
CA GLN A 84 9.18 9.32 4.19
C GLN A 84 8.70 7.93 3.79
N PHE A 85 8.68 7.70 2.48
CA PHE A 85 8.33 6.45 1.85
C PHE A 85 9.22 6.25 0.62
N ALA A 86 9.83 5.08 0.53
CA ALA A 86 10.61 4.67 -0.64
C ALA A 86 10.41 3.18 -0.93
N VAL A 87 10.44 2.81 -2.21
CA VAL A 87 10.39 1.41 -2.67
C VAL A 87 11.62 1.16 -3.53
N SER A 88 12.42 0.15 -3.20
CA SER A 88 13.60 -0.19 -4.00
C SER A 88 13.21 -0.76 -5.37
N GLY A 89 14.18 -0.86 -6.28
CA GLY A 89 13.91 -1.38 -7.62
C GLY A 89 13.74 -2.89 -7.66
N LYS A 90 13.41 -3.43 -8.84
CA LYS A 90 13.22 -4.87 -9.11
C LYS A 90 14.38 -5.74 -8.62
N THR A 91 15.62 -5.28 -8.74
CA THR A 91 16.83 -6.02 -8.31
C THR A 91 16.93 -6.23 -6.80
N ASP A 92 16.29 -5.36 -6.01
CA ASP A 92 16.20 -5.44 -4.56
C ASP A 92 14.77 -5.83 -4.12
N GLU A 93 14.06 -6.54 -4.99
CA GLU A 93 12.75 -7.16 -4.72
C GLU A 93 11.68 -6.17 -4.23
N TYR A 94 11.75 -4.91 -4.67
CA TYR A 94 10.81 -3.85 -4.32
C TYR A 94 10.61 -3.68 -2.80
N ARG A 95 11.68 -3.76 -2.02
CA ARG A 95 11.63 -3.53 -0.57
C ARG A 95 11.15 -2.12 -0.24
N VAL A 96 10.29 -2.03 0.77
CA VAL A 96 9.78 -0.74 1.27
C VAL A 96 10.69 -0.17 2.36
N THR A 97 10.86 1.14 2.38
CA THR A 97 11.53 1.87 3.47
C THR A 97 10.60 2.94 4.02
N ILE A 98 10.25 2.79 5.31
CA ILE A 98 9.45 3.72 6.10
C ILE A 98 10.16 3.87 7.44
N PRO A 99 10.88 4.98 7.70
CA PRO A 99 11.78 5.10 8.85
C PRO A 99 11.08 5.55 10.14
N GLU A 100 9.84 6.03 10.04
CA GLU A 100 9.10 6.53 11.19
C GLU A 100 7.60 6.22 11.06
N VAL A 101 6.93 6.14 12.21
CA VAL A 101 5.49 5.89 12.27
C VAL A 101 4.72 7.04 11.62
N CYS A 102 3.59 6.71 11.00
CA CYS A 102 2.75 7.72 10.41
C CYS A 102 2.07 8.59 11.49
N ARG A 103 1.64 9.79 11.08
CA ARG A 103 0.86 10.72 11.92
C ARG A 103 -0.41 11.12 11.21
N GLY A 104 -1.51 11.18 11.93
CA GLY A 104 -2.80 11.58 11.40
C GLY A 104 -3.94 11.31 12.38
N THR A 105 -5.15 11.25 11.87
CA THR A 105 -6.36 10.93 12.65
C THR A 105 -6.58 9.43 12.82
N GLU A 106 -5.85 8.61 12.07
CA GLU A 106 -5.86 7.17 12.23
C GLU A 106 -5.08 6.76 13.49
N ILE A 107 -5.80 6.16 14.44
CA ILE A 107 -5.27 5.80 15.76
C ILE A 107 -5.18 4.29 15.96
N ASP A 108 -5.71 3.51 15.03
CA ASP A 108 -5.69 2.05 15.09
C ASP A 108 -4.51 1.55 14.26
N TYR A 109 -3.44 1.24 14.99
CA TYR A 109 -2.11 0.94 14.49
C TYR A 109 -2.06 -0.31 13.62
N TYR A 110 -3.03 -1.21 13.77
CA TYR A 110 -3.04 -2.44 13.00
C TYR A 110 -3.29 -2.17 11.52
N ASP A 111 -3.95 -1.08 11.15
CA ASP A 111 -4.25 -0.80 9.74
C ASP A 111 -3.18 0.09 9.06
N GLY A 112 -2.11 0.42 9.78
CA GLY A 112 -0.93 1.08 9.23
C GLY A 112 -0.05 0.11 8.42
N TRP A 113 0.33 0.52 7.21
CA TRP A 113 1.21 -0.25 6.29
C TRP A 113 2.46 -0.84 6.96
N ALA A 114 3.05 -0.14 7.93
CA ALA A 114 4.37 -0.46 8.45
C ALA A 114 4.28 -1.22 9.78
N ARG A 115 4.43 -2.55 9.70
CA ARG A 115 4.35 -3.47 10.86
C ARG A 115 5.71 -4.05 11.30
N TRP A 116 6.78 -3.74 10.57
CA TRP A 116 8.14 -4.21 10.84
C TRP A 116 8.96 -3.22 11.69
N ASP A 117 10.20 -3.58 12.00
CA ASP A 117 11.19 -2.69 12.64
C ASP A 117 11.56 -1.51 11.72
N LEU A 118 10.96 -0.35 11.96
CA LEU A 118 11.14 0.86 11.13
C LEU A 118 12.58 1.41 11.13
N SER A 119 13.45 0.93 12.02
CA SER A 119 14.88 1.29 11.97
C SER A 119 15.63 0.60 10.82
N LYS A 120 14.98 -0.34 10.12
CA LYS A 120 15.55 -1.13 9.04
C LYS A 120 14.76 -0.98 7.75
N THR A 121 15.37 -1.39 6.65
CA THR A 121 14.64 -1.66 5.40
C THR A 121 13.57 -2.70 5.67
N GLY A 122 12.35 -2.42 5.20
CA GLY A 122 11.20 -3.30 5.34
C GLY A 122 11.28 -4.55 4.47
N PRO A 123 10.21 -5.36 4.50
CA PRO A 123 10.14 -6.59 3.74
C PRO A 123 10.10 -6.30 2.23
N LYS A 124 10.41 -7.34 1.45
CA LYS A 124 10.22 -7.34 0.00
C LYS A 124 8.74 -7.40 -0.36
N PHE A 125 8.39 -7.04 -1.59
CA PHE A 125 7.02 -7.18 -2.06
C PHE A 125 6.73 -8.64 -2.41
N LEU A 126 5.62 -9.16 -1.88
CA LEU A 126 5.16 -10.53 -2.11
C LEU A 126 3.78 -10.49 -2.74
N ALA A 127 3.53 -11.39 -3.68
CA ALA A 127 2.30 -11.65 -4.41
C ALA A 127 2.15 -13.18 -4.55
N VAL A 128 1.06 -13.64 -5.19
CA VAL A 128 0.66 -15.06 -5.17
C VAL A 128 1.68 -16.01 -5.77
N ASP A 129 2.47 -15.52 -6.73
CA ASP A 129 3.41 -16.30 -7.52
C ASP A 129 4.85 -16.23 -7.00
N ASN A 130 5.16 -15.33 -6.06
CA ASN A 130 6.48 -15.21 -5.45
C ASN A 130 6.51 -15.34 -3.92
N ASP A 131 5.35 -15.54 -3.27
CA ASP A 131 5.26 -15.79 -1.83
C ASP A 131 5.60 -17.23 -1.44
N ASN A 132 6.89 -17.45 -1.25
CA ASN A 132 7.45 -18.69 -0.71
C ASN A 132 7.72 -18.62 0.81
N SER A 133 7.10 -17.66 1.53
CA SER A 133 7.20 -17.60 2.99
C SER A 133 6.47 -18.78 3.63
N THR A 134 6.83 -19.12 4.88
CA THR A 134 6.17 -20.19 5.63
C THR A 134 4.70 -19.89 5.93
N SER A 135 4.35 -18.61 6.05
CA SER A 135 3.00 -18.13 6.32
C SER A 135 2.13 -18.04 5.07
N HIS A 136 2.73 -17.98 3.88
CA HIS A 136 2.03 -17.74 2.62
C HIS A 136 1.00 -16.60 2.76
N CYS A 137 1.45 -15.48 3.32
CA CYS A 137 0.62 -14.32 3.63
C CYS A 137 -0.19 -13.84 2.42
N SER A 138 0.41 -13.80 1.22
CA SER A 138 -0.29 -13.41 -0.01
C SER A 138 -1.55 -14.24 -0.23
N SER A 139 -1.42 -15.57 -0.12
CA SER A 139 -2.55 -16.50 -0.28
C SER A 139 -3.54 -16.40 0.88
N THR A 140 -3.04 -16.25 2.11
CA THR A 140 -3.86 -16.13 3.33
C THR A 140 -4.69 -14.86 3.34
N PHE A 141 -4.13 -13.75 2.86
CA PHE A 141 -4.81 -12.46 2.70
C PHE A 141 -5.45 -12.34 1.32
N ARG A 142 -6.16 -13.40 0.91
CA ARG A 142 -7.03 -13.45 -0.28
C ARG A 142 -6.30 -13.14 -1.59
N ASN A 143 -5.15 -13.79 -1.81
CA ASN A 143 -4.40 -13.67 -3.05
C ASN A 143 -3.96 -12.23 -3.37
N THR A 144 -3.67 -11.41 -2.36
CA THR A 144 -3.25 -10.02 -2.55
C THR A 144 -1.75 -9.85 -2.41
N GLY A 145 -1.19 -8.88 -3.12
CA GLY A 145 0.22 -8.52 -3.04
C GLY A 145 0.46 -7.43 -2.01
N TRP A 146 1.49 -7.59 -1.18
CA TRP A 146 1.86 -6.63 -0.14
C TRP A 146 3.31 -6.75 0.33
N TRP A 147 3.73 -5.76 1.10
CA TRP A 147 4.91 -5.82 1.98
C TRP A 147 4.56 -6.53 3.29
N TYR A 148 4.37 -7.85 3.23
CA TYR A 148 4.07 -8.66 4.41
C TYR A 148 5.30 -8.81 5.32
N ASP A 149 5.09 -8.67 6.62
CA ASP A 149 6.08 -9.06 7.64
C ASP A 149 5.96 -10.57 7.86
N THR A 150 6.79 -11.34 7.17
CA THR A 150 6.79 -12.82 7.13
C THR A 150 7.93 -13.43 7.92
#